data_AF-A0A5J5STV2-F1
#
_entry.id   AF-A0A5J5STV2-F1
#
_cell.length_a   1.000
_cell.length_b   1.000
_cell.length_c   1.000
_cell.angle_alpha   90.00
_cell.angle_beta   90.00
_cell.angle_gamma   90.00
#
_symmetry.space_group_name_H-M   'P 1'
#
loop_
_entity.id
_entity.type
_entity.pdbx_description
1 polymer ?
#
loop_
_entity_poly.entity_id
_entity_poly.type
_entity_poly.pdbx_seq_one_letter_code
_entity_poly.pdbx_strand_id
1 'polypeptide(L)'
;MVELDWKAKMVSSDIPKKSPKLSNKLQVSIPTPFRFSNMSSPLSTSPSASKAYDYYLRLPELRKLWETQEFPAWKNEVVLKPALHALEITFRFISIVLSDPRPYLNRREWTRRLQSLTTSQIELIAMLCEDENEAPILDLTSSNGVLTRESSSAEVWKIHGETTVVNRTSEASLLPRLVTWQKSEDVAQKILYSIECEMRRCPYTLGLGEPNLSGKPNLDYDAVCKPNELHALKSSPYDHIENHENSTLYTTNQILESWIQTAKQLLKRIASGIDAGSFEAAAGDCYILEKIWKLLEEIEDLHLLMDPNDFLHLKSQLQIKSVNETEAFCFRSKGLVEITKLSKELKHKVPFILGVEVDPNGGPRIQEAAMRLYSEQKEGNKVSLVQALQAIEAALKRFFFGYKQVLMIVMGSLEAKGNRVVACSDSGDSLSQIFLEPTYFPSLDAAKTFLGEFWSREQGESRSKK
;
A
#
# COMPACT_ATOMS: atom_id res chain seq x y z
N MET A 1 -39.16 -26.63 -16.46
CA MET A 1 -39.09 -28.04 -16.89
C MET A 1 -38.36 -28.03 -18.23
N VAL A 2 -37.31 -28.86 -18.37
CA VAL A 2 -36.50 -29.10 -19.60
C VAL A 2 -35.45 -27.98 -19.87
N GLU A 3 -34.14 -28.19 -20.03
CA GLU A 3 -33.25 -29.36 -19.95
C GLU A 3 -31.80 -28.87 -19.73
N LEU A 4 -31.04 -29.59 -18.90
CA LEU A 4 -29.59 -29.48 -18.70
C LEU A 4 -28.97 -30.74 -19.32
N ASP A 5 -28.12 -30.61 -20.34
CA ASP A 5 -27.40 -31.74 -20.92
C ASP A 5 -25.90 -31.62 -20.63
N TRP A 6 -25.45 -32.31 -19.57
CA TRP A 6 -24.05 -32.53 -19.24
C TRP A 6 -23.64 -33.90 -19.77
N LYS A 7 -22.89 -33.94 -20.87
CA LYS A 7 -22.24 -35.18 -21.34
C LYS A 7 -20.91 -35.41 -20.63
N ALA A 8 -20.98 -36.25 -19.58
CA ALA A 8 -19.86 -37.00 -19.06
C ALA A 8 -19.41 -38.07 -20.08
N LYS A 9 -18.14 -38.04 -20.49
CA LYS A 9 -17.48 -39.19 -21.12
C LYS A 9 -16.58 -39.86 -20.08
N MET A 10 -17.12 -40.89 -19.44
CA MET A 10 -16.37 -41.94 -18.75
C MET A 10 -15.55 -42.72 -19.79
N VAL A 11 -14.23 -42.80 -19.60
CA VAL A 11 -13.35 -43.71 -20.35
C VAL A 11 -13.07 -44.92 -19.48
N SER A 12 -13.17 -46.11 -20.09
CA SER A 12 -13.14 -47.41 -19.45
C SER A 12 -11.80 -47.76 -18.81
N SER A 13 -11.89 -48.53 -17.73
CA SER A 13 -10.77 -49.17 -17.04
C SER A 13 -10.30 -50.41 -17.81
N ASP A 14 -9.14 -50.34 -18.45
CA ASP A 14 -8.36 -51.51 -18.85
C ASP A 14 -6.99 -51.44 -18.16
N ILE A 15 -6.77 -52.36 -17.21
CA ILE A 15 -5.53 -52.51 -16.44
C ILE A 15 -4.65 -53.55 -17.13
N PRO A 16 -3.43 -53.20 -17.57
CA PRO A 16 -2.40 -54.20 -17.80
C PRO A 16 -1.53 -54.38 -16.54
N LYS A 17 -1.57 -55.60 -15.99
CA LYS A 17 -0.60 -56.10 -15.01
C LYS A 17 0.79 -56.20 -15.66
N LYS A 18 1.72 -55.29 -15.34
CA LYS A 18 3.18 -55.50 -15.40
C LYS A 18 3.89 -54.29 -14.77
N SER A 19 4.70 -54.54 -13.75
CA SER A 19 5.54 -53.57 -13.05
C SER A 19 6.66 -53.05 -13.96
N PRO A 20 6.90 -51.73 -14.06
CA PRO A 20 8.10 -51.20 -14.69
C PRO A 20 9.22 -51.04 -13.66
N LYS A 21 10.37 -51.62 -14.02
CA LYS A 21 11.64 -51.57 -13.30
C LYS A 21 12.16 -50.13 -13.19
N LEU A 22 12.74 -49.78 -12.04
CA LEU A 22 13.44 -48.51 -11.78
C LEU A 22 14.43 -48.19 -12.92
N SER A 23 14.30 -46.99 -13.49
CA SER A 23 15.37 -46.34 -14.23
C SER A 23 15.78 -45.06 -13.49
N ASN A 24 17.01 -45.07 -12.96
CA ASN A 24 17.67 -43.90 -12.39
C ASN A 24 18.11 -42.98 -13.52
N LYS A 25 17.28 -42.00 -13.89
CA LYS A 25 17.66 -40.78 -14.63
C LYS A 25 16.52 -39.77 -14.52
N LEU A 26 16.42 -39.08 -13.39
CA LEU A 26 15.57 -37.89 -13.24
C LEU A 26 16.22 -36.74 -14.02
N GLN A 27 15.91 -36.62 -15.31
CA GLN A 27 16.00 -35.34 -16.01
C GLN A 27 14.73 -34.55 -15.67
N VAL A 28 14.79 -33.76 -14.59
CA VAL A 28 13.78 -32.75 -14.32
C VAL A 28 14.11 -31.56 -15.22
N SER A 29 13.40 -31.47 -16.34
CA SER A 29 13.41 -30.29 -17.19
C SER A 29 12.76 -29.13 -16.43
N ILE A 30 13.56 -28.16 -16.02
CA ILE A 30 13.08 -26.83 -15.58
C ILE A 30 12.16 -26.29 -16.69
N PRO A 31 10.94 -25.83 -16.41
CA PRO A 31 10.13 -25.15 -17.41
C PRO A 31 10.93 -23.95 -17.93
N THR A 32 11.28 -23.97 -19.21
CA THR A 32 11.87 -22.82 -19.88
C THR A 32 10.98 -21.59 -19.62
N PRO A 33 11.53 -20.45 -19.18
CA PRO A 33 10.74 -19.24 -19.02
C PRO A 33 10.07 -18.94 -20.36
N PHE A 34 8.76 -18.74 -20.36
CA PHE A 34 8.06 -18.22 -21.53
C PHE A 34 8.77 -16.92 -21.96
N ARG A 35 9.46 -16.98 -23.11
CA ARG A 35 10.09 -15.80 -23.71
C ARG A 35 8.98 -14.90 -24.23
N PHE A 36 8.52 -13.97 -23.40
CA PHE A 36 7.92 -12.76 -23.93
C PHE A 36 9.02 -12.04 -24.71
N SER A 37 8.85 -11.92 -26.02
CA SER A 37 9.63 -11.03 -26.87
C SER A 37 9.65 -9.63 -26.25
N ASN A 38 10.75 -8.88 -26.44
CA ASN A 38 10.93 -7.50 -25.97
C ASN A 38 9.72 -6.62 -26.33
N MET A 39 8.71 -6.63 -25.46
CA MET A 39 7.58 -5.74 -25.46
C MET A 39 8.01 -4.49 -24.70
N SER A 40 7.59 -3.32 -25.18
CA SER A 40 7.65 -2.08 -24.42
C SER A 40 7.26 -2.34 -22.96
N SER A 41 7.97 -1.69 -22.02
CA SER A 41 7.67 -1.77 -20.59
C SER A 41 6.15 -1.62 -20.38
N PRO A 42 5.48 -2.54 -19.64
CA PRO A 42 4.05 -2.44 -19.35
C PRO A 42 3.71 -1.16 -18.58
N LEU A 43 4.73 -0.53 -18.00
CA LEU A 43 4.71 0.78 -17.36
C LEU A 43 5.08 1.85 -18.38
N SER A 44 4.20 2.11 -19.35
CA SER A 44 4.29 3.27 -20.24
C SER A 44 3.30 4.33 -19.76
N THR A 45 3.70 5.60 -19.83
CA THR A 45 2.88 6.74 -19.39
C THR A 45 2.81 7.79 -20.49
N SER A 46 1.62 8.09 -20.99
CA SER A 46 1.40 9.26 -21.83
C SER A 46 1.69 10.57 -21.05
N PRO A 47 2.68 11.39 -21.46
CA PRO A 47 3.06 12.61 -20.72
C PRO A 47 1.92 13.63 -20.60
N SER A 48 1.03 13.71 -21.59
CA SER A 48 -0.15 14.58 -21.55
C SER A 48 -1.19 14.05 -20.56
N ALA A 49 -1.44 12.73 -20.53
CA ALA A 49 -2.40 12.12 -19.63
C ALA A 49 -1.95 12.24 -18.16
N SER A 50 -0.66 12.03 -17.87
CA SER A 50 -0.13 12.25 -16.53
C SER A 50 -0.15 13.71 -16.10
N LYS A 51 0.04 14.67 -17.02
CA LYS A 51 -0.11 16.10 -16.69
C LYS A 51 -1.56 16.47 -16.37
N ALA A 52 -2.52 15.93 -17.12
CA ALA A 52 -3.94 16.14 -16.84
C ALA A 52 -4.34 15.54 -15.48
N TYR A 53 -3.81 14.36 -15.15
CA TYR A 53 -3.97 13.72 -13.85
C TYR A 53 -3.35 14.55 -12.70
N ASP A 54 -2.10 14.98 -12.86
CA ASP A 54 -1.40 15.84 -11.89
C ASP A 54 -2.21 17.13 -11.62
N TYR A 55 -2.75 17.75 -12.68
CA TYR A 55 -3.57 18.96 -12.58
C TYR A 55 -4.91 18.69 -11.90
N TYR A 56 -5.62 17.63 -12.29
CA TYR A 56 -6.92 17.25 -11.72
C TYR A 56 -6.86 17.10 -10.19
N LEU A 57 -5.81 16.46 -9.69
CA LEU A 57 -5.62 16.16 -8.27
C LEU A 57 -4.86 17.23 -7.50
N ARG A 58 -4.37 18.28 -8.17
CA ARG A 58 -3.50 19.32 -7.58
C ARG A 58 -2.23 18.72 -6.94
N LEU A 59 -1.65 17.72 -7.61
CA LEU A 59 -0.44 17.04 -7.14
C LEU A 59 0.79 17.97 -7.08
N PRO A 60 0.98 18.98 -7.94
CA PRO A 60 2.11 19.90 -7.78
C PRO A 60 2.08 20.63 -6.43
N GLU A 61 0.91 21.10 -6.00
CA GLU A 61 0.74 21.75 -4.70
C GLU A 61 0.91 20.77 -3.55
N LEU A 62 0.35 19.57 -3.67
CA LEU A 62 0.47 18.53 -2.65
C LEU A 62 1.92 18.03 -2.49
N ARG A 63 2.65 17.85 -3.61
CA ARG A 63 4.08 17.52 -3.62
C ARG A 63 4.92 18.59 -2.95
N LYS A 64 4.60 19.88 -3.19
CA LYS A 64 5.29 20.98 -2.52
C LYS A 64 5.16 20.86 -0.99
N LEU A 65 4.00 20.48 -0.47
CA LEU A 65 3.83 20.26 0.97
C LEU A 65 4.68 19.08 1.47
N TRP A 66 4.73 17.97 0.72
CA TRP A 66 5.53 16.80 1.10
C TRP A 66 7.05 17.03 1.02
N GLU A 67 7.51 17.83 0.06
CA GLU A 67 8.93 18.08 -0.20
C GLU A 67 9.50 19.20 0.69
N THR A 68 8.66 20.02 1.30
CA THR A 68 9.10 21.06 2.22
C THR A 68 9.49 20.43 3.55
N GLN A 69 10.81 20.35 3.79
CA GLN A 69 11.38 19.88 5.04
C GLN A 69 11.44 21.01 6.06
N GLU A 70 10.72 20.85 7.17
CA GLU A 70 10.58 21.86 8.22
C GLU A 70 11.21 21.41 9.53
N PHE A 71 11.45 20.11 9.68
CA PHE A 71 12.05 19.52 10.86
C PHE A 71 13.31 18.74 10.44
N PRO A 72 14.44 19.41 10.12
CA PRO A 72 15.63 18.74 9.60
C PRO A 72 16.23 17.66 10.51
N ALA A 73 16.03 17.79 11.83
CA ALA A 73 16.43 16.78 12.80
C ALA A 73 15.59 15.50 12.64
N TRP A 74 14.30 15.63 12.31
CA TRP A 74 13.38 14.51 12.20
C TRP A 74 13.47 13.83 10.84
N LYS A 75 14.37 12.84 10.73
CA LYS A 75 14.63 12.12 9.46
C LYS A 75 13.39 11.45 8.86
N ASN A 76 12.43 11.05 9.70
CA ASN A 76 11.21 10.38 9.27
C ASN A 76 10.13 11.34 8.76
N GLU A 77 10.35 12.66 8.85
CA GLU A 77 9.41 13.68 8.34
C GLU A 77 8.97 13.37 6.90
N VAL A 78 9.91 13.03 6.02
CA VAL A 78 9.63 12.78 4.58
C VAL A 78 8.76 11.54 4.35
N VAL A 79 8.74 10.60 5.29
CA VAL A 79 7.89 9.39 5.23
C VAL A 79 6.56 9.64 5.94
N LEU A 80 6.59 10.24 7.13
CA LEU A 80 5.39 10.38 7.97
C LEU A 80 4.48 11.53 7.53
N LYS A 81 5.02 12.67 7.11
CA LYS A 81 4.25 13.85 6.68
C LYS A 81 3.21 13.51 5.59
N PRO A 82 3.56 12.83 4.47
CA PRO A 82 2.55 12.41 3.49
C PRO A 82 1.53 11.41 4.06
N ALA A 83 1.92 10.51 4.97
CA ALA A 83 0.97 9.60 5.62
C ALA A 83 -0.05 10.35 6.50
N LEU A 84 0.40 11.36 7.25
CA LEU A 84 -0.48 12.22 8.05
C LEU A 84 -1.41 13.06 7.16
N HIS A 85 -0.92 13.57 6.02
CA HIS A 85 -1.78 14.23 5.04
C HIS A 85 -2.85 13.28 4.50
N ALA A 86 -2.50 12.02 4.20
CA ALA A 86 -3.47 11.03 3.76
C ALA A 86 -4.57 10.81 4.81
N LEU A 87 -4.19 10.70 6.09
CA LEU A 87 -5.11 10.55 7.21
C LEU A 87 -6.06 11.75 7.33
N GLU A 88 -5.53 12.98 7.26
CA GLU A 88 -6.34 14.20 7.32
C GLU A 88 -7.29 14.32 6.10
N ILE A 89 -6.85 13.90 4.92
CA ILE A 89 -7.72 13.81 3.73
C ILE A 89 -8.82 12.76 3.94
N THR A 90 -8.54 11.64 4.61
CA THR A 90 -9.56 10.64 4.97
C THR A 90 -10.62 11.23 5.92
N PHE A 91 -10.25 12.07 6.90
CA PHE A 91 -11.21 12.78 7.74
C PHE A 91 -12.12 13.70 6.91
N ARG A 92 -11.53 14.42 5.95
CA ARG A 92 -12.31 15.19 4.97
C ARG A 92 -13.25 14.30 4.16
N PHE A 93 -12.82 13.11 3.77
CA PHE A 93 -13.64 12.18 3.00
C PHE A 93 -14.85 11.68 3.79
N ILE A 94 -14.67 11.38 5.08
CA ILE A 94 -15.79 11.05 5.98
C ILE A 94 -16.82 12.19 6.01
N SER A 95 -16.34 13.45 6.10
CA SER A 95 -17.23 14.62 6.04
C SER A 95 -18.00 14.72 4.72
N ILE A 96 -17.32 14.49 3.58
CA ILE A 96 -17.92 14.52 2.24
C ILE A 96 -19.06 13.49 2.13
N VAL A 97 -18.80 12.23 2.48
CA VAL A 97 -19.78 11.14 2.40
C VAL A 97 -20.99 11.41 3.29
N LEU A 98 -20.77 11.85 4.53
CA LEU A 98 -21.86 12.06 5.49
C LEU A 98 -22.70 13.30 5.16
N SER A 99 -22.14 14.24 4.40
CA SER A 99 -22.82 15.44 3.93
C SER A 99 -23.46 15.29 2.56
N ASP A 100 -23.19 14.19 1.85
CA ASP A 100 -23.70 13.95 0.51
C ASP A 100 -25.25 13.90 0.52
N PRO A 101 -25.94 14.73 -0.30
CA PRO A 101 -27.39 14.83 -0.30
C PRO A 101 -28.08 13.68 -1.06
N ARG A 102 -27.36 12.88 -1.86
CA ARG A 102 -27.97 11.87 -2.73
C ARG A 102 -28.71 10.81 -1.91
N PRO A 103 -29.97 10.47 -2.24
CA PRO A 103 -30.78 9.55 -1.44
C PRO A 103 -30.35 8.08 -1.59
N TYR A 104 -29.77 7.72 -2.74
CA TYR A 104 -29.33 6.36 -3.06
C TYR A 104 -27.91 6.03 -2.58
N LEU A 105 -27.17 6.99 -2.03
CA LEU A 105 -25.84 6.75 -1.49
C LEU A 105 -25.93 5.79 -0.28
N ASN A 106 -25.21 4.67 -0.36
CA ASN A 106 -25.09 3.74 0.76
C ASN A 106 -24.12 4.28 1.83
N ARG A 107 -24.57 5.31 2.56
CA ARG A 107 -23.77 5.99 3.60
C ARG A 107 -23.24 5.02 4.65
N ARG A 108 -24.02 3.98 5.00
CA ARG A 108 -23.60 2.98 5.99
C ARG A 108 -22.36 2.21 5.55
N GLU A 109 -22.35 1.73 4.30
CA GLU A 109 -21.20 0.99 3.79
C GLU A 109 -20.00 1.90 3.56
N TRP A 110 -20.21 3.12 3.04
CA TRP A 110 -19.15 4.11 2.94
C TRP A 110 -18.50 4.42 4.29
N THR A 111 -19.30 4.71 5.33
CA THR A 111 -18.78 4.95 6.68
C THR A 111 -18.01 3.73 7.20
N ARG A 112 -18.51 2.52 6.98
CA ARG A 112 -17.81 1.29 7.40
C ARG A 112 -16.46 1.13 6.72
N ARG A 113 -16.38 1.34 5.40
CA ARG A 113 -15.13 1.22 4.63
C ARG A 113 -14.14 2.34 4.97
N LEU A 114 -14.61 3.59 5.11
CA LEU A 114 -13.76 4.71 5.50
C LEU A 114 -13.25 4.56 6.94
N GLN A 115 -14.07 4.07 7.87
CA GLN A 115 -13.61 3.75 9.23
C GLN A 115 -12.52 2.67 9.19
N SER A 116 -12.76 1.57 8.46
CA SER A 116 -11.77 0.50 8.30
C SER A 116 -10.46 1.01 7.70
N LEU A 117 -10.55 1.80 6.62
CA LEU A 117 -9.40 2.42 5.97
C LEU A 117 -8.63 3.33 6.94
N THR A 118 -9.35 4.15 7.71
CA THR A 118 -8.74 5.04 8.71
C THR A 118 -7.99 4.23 9.78
N THR A 119 -8.55 3.13 10.25
CA THR A 119 -7.87 2.21 11.18
C THR A 119 -6.60 1.62 10.55
N SER A 120 -6.66 1.13 9.31
CA SER A 120 -5.46 0.65 8.59
C SER A 120 -4.38 1.74 8.43
N GLN A 121 -4.78 2.98 8.17
CA GLN A 121 -3.87 4.13 8.09
C GLN A 121 -3.21 4.45 9.43
N ILE A 122 -3.98 4.44 10.52
CA ILE A 122 -3.49 4.69 11.87
C ILE A 122 -2.50 3.59 12.29
N GLU A 123 -2.80 2.32 12.02
CA GLU A 123 -1.89 1.21 12.31
C GLU A 123 -0.54 1.41 11.58
N LEU A 124 -0.57 1.78 10.29
CA LEU A 124 0.64 2.07 9.52
C LEU A 124 1.41 3.28 10.03
N ILE A 125 0.71 4.34 10.42
CA ILE A 125 1.32 5.52 11.05
C ILE A 125 1.97 5.13 12.39
N ALA A 126 1.32 4.31 13.21
CA ALA A 126 1.88 3.84 14.47
C ALA A 126 3.18 3.06 14.25
N MET A 127 3.19 2.09 13.31
CA MET A 127 4.40 1.34 12.95
C MET A 127 5.54 2.24 12.45
N LEU A 128 5.23 3.33 11.74
CA LEU A 128 6.22 4.32 11.31
C LEU A 128 6.75 5.19 12.46
N CYS A 129 6.07 5.22 13.61
CA CYS A 129 6.40 6.04 14.77
C CYS A 129 7.05 5.26 15.93
N GLU A 130 6.99 3.92 15.96
CA GLU A 130 7.43 3.11 17.12
C GLU A 130 8.89 3.39 17.54
N ASP A 131 9.80 3.60 16.60
CA ASP A 131 11.24 3.81 16.85
C ASP A 131 11.71 5.27 16.74
N GLU A 132 10.78 6.26 16.78
CA GLU A 132 11.07 7.67 16.49
C GLU A 132 11.22 8.55 17.75
N ASN A 133 12.40 9.13 17.97
CA ASN A 133 12.68 9.97 19.15
C ASN A 133 12.79 11.48 18.87
N GLU A 134 12.88 11.88 17.60
CA GLU A 134 13.19 13.27 17.19
C GLU A 134 11.96 14.02 16.65
N ALA A 135 10.77 13.43 16.78
CA ALA A 135 9.53 14.03 16.30
C ALA A 135 9.23 15.35 17.04
N PRO A 136 8.66 16.36 16.36
CA PRO A 136 8.27 17.61 16.99
C PRO A 136 7.12 17.37 17.96
N ILE A 137 7.44 17.24 19.24
CA ILE A 137 6.48 17.06 20.33
C ILE A 137 6.19 18.38 21.03
N LEU A 138 4.94 18.56 21.45
CA LEU A 138 4.53 19.68 22.28
C LEU A 138 5.00 19.43 23.72
N ASP A 139 6.20 19.90 24.06
CA ASP A 139 6.78 19.80 25.41
C ASP A 139 6.76 21.15 26.15
N LEU A 140 5.91 21.27 27.17
CA LEU A 140 5.84 22.43 28.05
C LEU A 140 6.73 22.31 29.31
N THR A 141 7.63 21.32 29.42
CA THR A 141 8.69 21.38 30.44
C THR A 141 9.54 22.65 30.29
N SER A 142 9.62 23.19 29.06
CA SER A 142 10.33 24.43 28.73
C SER A 142 9.58 25.73 29.08
N SER A 143 8.26 25.68 29.35
CA SER A 143 7.45 26.89 29.60
C SER A 143 7.18 27.21 31.07
N ASN A 144 7.81 26.49 32.02
CA ASN A 144 7.58 26.63 33.47
C ASN A 144 6.08 26.57 33.86
N GLY A 145 5.25 25.87 33.08
CA GLY A 145 3.81 25.78 33.35
C GLY A 145 3.03 27.07 33.06
N VAL A 146 3.59 28.02 32.32
CA VAL A 146 2.85 29.20 31.85
C VAL A 146 2.12 28.84 30.56
N LEU A 147 0.84 28.50 30.67
CA LEU A 147 -0.07 28.45 29.54
C LEU A 147 -0.33 29.90 29.07
N THR A 148 0.07 30.23 27.84
CA THR A 148 -0.44 31.44 27.19
C THR A 148 -1.96 31.29 27.09
N ARG A 149 -2.68 32.26 27.65
CA ARG A 149 -4.15 32.28 27.83
C ARG A 149 -4.95 32.29 26.51
N GLU A 150 -4.31 32.04 25.38
CA GLU A 150 -4.88 31.99 24.04
C GLU A 150 -5.29 30.58 23.60
N SER A 151 -4.79 29.51 24.24
CA SER A 151 -5.08 28.11 23.88
C SER A 151 -6.01 27.43 24.89
N SER A 152 -7.33 27.44 24.63
CA SER A 152 -8.40 27.04 25.55
C SER A 152 -8.64 25.51 25.68
N SER A 153 -7.85 24.67 25.01
CA SER A 153 -8.12 23.22 24.88
C SER A 153 -7.02 22.31 25.47
N ALA A 154 -6.05 22.86 26.20
CA ALA A 154 -4.96 22.07 26.79
C ALA A 154 -5.38 21.48 28.15
N GLU A 155 -5.46 20.14 28.24
CA GLU A 155 -5.65 19.44 29.50
C GLU A 155 -4.28 19.08 30.10
N VAL A 156 -4.02 19.52 31.35
CA VAL A 156 -2.74 19.28 32.03
C VAL A 156 -2.96 18.28 33.16
N TRP A 157 -2.30 17.13 33.06
CA TRP A 157 -2.33 16.09 34.08
C TRP A 157 -0.98 16.06 34.81
N LYS A 158 -1.02 16.06 36.14
CA LYS A 158 0.17 15.90 36.98
C LYS A 158 0.03 14.61 37.78
N ILE A 159 0.68 13.55 37.32
CA ILE A 159 0.79 12.30 38.07
C ILE A 159 1.77 12.56 39.22
N HIS A 160 1.39 12.23 40.46
CA HIS A 160 2.23 12.51 41.64
C HIS A 160 3.56 11.76 41.55
N GLY A 161 4.67 12.49 41.36
CA GLY A 161 6.02 11.94 41.24
C GLY A 161 6.55 11.83 39.80
N GLU A 162 5.75 12.17 38.78
CA GLU A 162 6.11 12.11 37.36
C GLU A 162 6.02 13.46 36.64
N THR A 163 6.54 13.51 35.41
CA THR A 163 6.52 14.64 34.47
C THR A 163 5.09 15.13 34.21
N THR A 164 4.92 16.46 34.10
CA THR A 164 3.66 17.09 33.72
C THR A 164 3.33 16.75 32.27
N VAL A 165 2.16 16.15 32.03
CA VAL A 165 1.68 15.78 30.70
C VAL A 165 0.64 16.79 30.26
N VAL A 166 0.76 17.28 29.01
CA VAL A 166 -0.19 18.22 28.41
C VAL A 166 -0.81 17.56 27.19
N ASN A 167 -2.11 17.33 27.24
CA ASN A 167 -2.89 16.90 26.08
C ASN A 167 -3.38 18.17 25.37
N ARG A 168 -2.76 18.53 24.25
CA ARG A 168 -3.25 19.57 23.33
C ARG A 168 -3.79 18.92 22.08
N THR A 169 -5.10 19.08 21.88
CA THR A 169 -5.80 18.66 20.67
C THR A 169 -5.52 19.65 19.54
N SER A 170 -5.21 19.15 18.35
CA SER A 170 -5.13 19.91 17.10
C SER A 170 -6.35 20.81 16.93
N GLU A 171 -6.13 22.08 16.61
CA GLU A 171 -7.20 23.06 16.40
C GLU A 171 -7.63 23.11 14.93
N ALA A 172 -6.72 22.75 14.02
CA ALA A 172 -6.96 22.82 12.59
C ALA A 172 -7.50 21.50 11.98
N SER A 173 -7.21 20.34 12.58
CA SER A 173 -7.65 19.04 12.07
C SER A 173 -9.18 18.91 12.05
N LEU A 174 -9.69 18.15 11.09
CA LEU A 174 -11.11 17.82 11.01
C LEU A 174 -11.56 16.79 12.05
N LEU A 175 -10.71 15.90 12.54
CA LEU A 175 -11.15 14.82 13.43
C LEU A 175 -11.83 15.35 14.72
N PRO A 176 -11.25 16.31 15.47
CA PRO A 176 -11.92 16.91 16.62
C PRO A 176 -13.29 17.53 16.27
N ARG A 177 -13.42 18.09 15.07
CA ARG A 177 -14.66 18.71 14.59
C ARG A 177 -15.71 17.65 14.25
N LEU A 178 -15.31 16.52 13.67
CA LEU A 178 -16.18 15.38 13.39
C LEU A 178 -16.76 14.76 14.66
N VAL A 179 -16.03 14.78 15.77
CA VAL A 179 -16.55 14.31 17.07
C VAL A 179 -17.74 15.15 17.53
N THR A 180 -17.66 16.48 17.35
CA THR A 180 -18.74 17.39 17.75
C THR A 180 -19.97 17.36 16.82
N TRP A 181 -19.86 16.71 15.66
CA TRP A 181 -20.94 16.66 14.69
C TRP A 181 -21.75 15.36 14.84
N GLN A 182 -23.03 15.50 15.23
CA GLN A 182 -23.92 14.38 15.54
C GLN A 182 -23.99 13.28 14.46
N LYS A 183 -23.82 13.62 13.17
CA LYS A 183 -23.84 12.62 12.09
C LYS A 183 -22.56 11.77 12.02
N SER A 184 -21.44 12.27 12.52
CA SER A 184 -20.13 11.62 12.48
C SER A 184 -19.58 11.22 13.85
N GLU A 185 -20.27 11.57 14.94
CA GLU A 185 -19.82 11.34 16.32
C GLU A 185 -19.37 9.88 16.55
N ASP A 186 -20.20 8.89 16.20
CA ASP A 186 -19.88 7.47 16.40
C ASP A 186 -18.62 7.02 15.63
N VAL A 187 -18.48 7.44 14.36
CA VAL A 187 -17.30 7.07 13.55
C VAL A 187 -16.05 7.79 14.04
N ALA A 188 -16.16 9.08 14.38
CA ALA A 188 -15.05 9.88 14.89
C ALA A 188 -14.55 9.36 16.24
N GLN A 189 -15.46 8.99 17.15
CA GLN A 189 -15.10 8.41 18.44
C GLN A 189 -14.36 7.07 18.30
N LYS A 190 -14.80 6.22 17.35
CA LYS A 190 -14.09 4.96 17.04
C LYS A 190 -12.69 5.19 16.47
N ILE A 191 -12.53 6.25 15.67
CA ILE A 191 -11.21 6.64 15.15
C ILE A 191 -10.31 7.10 16.31
N LEU A 192 -10.80 7.94 17.22
CA LEU A 192 -10.04 8.34 18.42
C LEU A 192 -9.59 7.14 19.26
N TYR A 193 -10.47 6.14 19.46
CA TYR A 193 -10.09 4.91 20.15
C TYR A 193 -9.10 4.04 19.36
N SER A 194 -9.14 4.09 18.03
CA SER A 194 -8.16 3.41 17.19
C SER A 194 -6.77 4.06 17.36
N ILE A 195 -6.69 5.40 17.40
CA ILE A 195 -5.45 6.12 17.68
C ILE A 195 -4.91 5.72 19.06
N GLU A 196 -5.76 5.74 20.10
CA GLU A 196 -5.36 5.32 21.45
C GLU A 196 -4.83 3.88 21.50
N CYS A 197 -5.44 2.96 20.75
CA CYS A 197 -5.04 1.54 20.75
C CYS A 197 -3.73 1.30 20.01
N GLU A 198 -3.62 1.82 18.78
CA GLU A 198 -2.47 1.54 17.90
C GLU A 198 -1.23 2.31 18.35
N MET A 199 -1.38 3.55 18.82
CA MET A 199 -0.24 4.38 19.21
C MET A 199 0.42 3.92 20.53
N ARG A 200 -0.10 2.91 21.25
CA ARG A 200 0.39 2.51 22.58
C ARG A 200 1.89 2.24 22.66
N ARG A 201 2.47 1.72 21.57
CA ARG A 201 3.90 1.39 21.48
C ARG A 201 4.75 2.57 21.04
N CYS A 202 4.15 3.62 20.51
CA CYS A 202 4.85 4.81 20.07
C CYS A 202 5.24 5.71 21.25
N PRO A 203 6.35 6.45 21.15
CA PRO A 203 6.83 7.34 22.21
C PRO A 203 5.96 8.60 22.42
N TYR A 204 5.14 8.94 21.42
CA TYR A 204 4.17 10.04 21.47
C TYR A 204 2.80 9.56 20.95
N THR A 205 1.79 10.42 21.05
CA THR A 205 0.48 10.24 20.42
C THR A 205 0.23 11.32 19.37
N LEU A 206 -0.82 11.19 18.55
CA LEU A 206 -1.05 12.08 17.40
C LEU A 206 -1.57 13.47 17.79
N GLY A 207 -2.16 13.64 18.98
CA GLY A 207 -2.69 14.92 19.43
C GLY A 207 -3.96 15.35 18.68
N LEU A 208 -4.80 14.41 18.30
CA LEU A 208 -6.05 14.63 17.54
C LEU A 208 -7.31 14.58 18.43
N GLY A 209 -7.12 14.61 19.76
CA GLY A 209 -8.21 14.55 20.74
C GLY A 209 -8.48 13.14 21.26
N GLU A 210 -7.57 12.20 21.01
CA GLU A 210 -7.63 10.88 21.60
C GLU A 210 -7.49 10.96 23.14
N PRO A 211 -8.04 9.98 23.88
CA PRO A 211 -8.01 10.00 25.34
C PRO A 211 -6.61 10.11 25.96
N ASN A 212 -5.60 9.52 25.31
CA ASN A 212 -4.20 9.50 25.76
C ASN A 212 -4.06 8.99 27.21
N LEU A 213 -4.57 7.78 27.48
CA LEU A 213 -4.63 7.22 28.84
C LEU A 213 -3.24 6.95 29.44
N SER A 214 -2.23 6.83 28.57
CA SER A 214 -0.83 6.63 28.93
C SER A 214 -0.08 7.93 29.24
N GLY A 215 -0.70 9.08 29.02
CA GLY A 215 -0.09 10.38 29.29
C GLY A 215 1.16 10.66 28.44
N LYS A 216 1.20 10.20 27.20
CA LYS A 216 2.33 10.44 26.30
C LYS A 216 2.34 11.90 25.80
N PRO A 217 3.49 12.44 25.39
CA PRO A 217 3.51 13.71 24.69
C PRO A 217 2.72 13.64 23.38
N ASN A 218 2.17 14.77 22.94
CA ASN A 218 1.49 14.89 21.66
C ASN A 218 2.48 15.35 20.58
N LEU A 219 2.37 14.77 19.39
CA LEU A 219 2.93 15.35 18.17
C LEU A 219 2.31 16.75 17.97
N ASP A 220 3.11 17.73 17.53
CA ASP A 220 2.59 19.00 17.04
C ASP A 220 1.93 18.80 15.66
N TYR A 221 0.73 18.21 15.67
CA TYR A 221 0.02 17.81 14.46
C TYR A 221 -0.23 18.99 13.51
N ASP A 222 -0.56 20.16 14.06
CA ASP A 222 -0.86 21.35 13.26
C ASP A 222 0.40 21.88 12.56
N ALA A 223 1.56 21.81 13.21
CA ALA A 223 2.83 22.20 12.60
C ALA A 223 3.31 21.19 11.54
N VAL A 224 3.08 19.89 11.75
CA VAL A 224 3.54 18.83 10.84
C VAL A 224 2.59 18.64 9.66
N CYS A 225 1.32 18.40 9.93
CA CYS A 225 0.30 18.04 8.92
C CYS A 225 -0.25 19.28 8.20
N LYS A 226 -0.20 20.45 8.85
CA LYS A 226 -0.72 21.72 8.33
C LYS A 226 -2.13 21.58 7.73
N PRO A 227 -3.14 21.14 8.50
CA PRO A 227 -4.46 20.82 7.97
C PRO A 227 -5.08 21.96 7.16
N ASN A 228 -4.87 23.21 7.56
CA ASN A 228 -5.37 24.39 6.84
C ASN A 228 -4.82 24.50 5.40
N GLU A 229 -3.52 24.27 5.20
CA GLU A 229 -2.89 24.28 3.87
C GLU A 229 -3.43 23.12 3.02
N LEU A 230 -3.59 21.95 3.63
CA LEU A 230 -4.13 20.76 2.98
C LEU A 230 -5.61 20.90 2.59
N HIS A 231 -6.42 21.52 3.45
CA HIS A 231 -7.83 21.80 3.18
C HIS A 231 -8.03 22.87 2.10
N ALA A 232 -7.05 23.74 1.86
CA ALA A 232 -7.06 24.64 0.71
C ALA A 232 -6.95 23.89 -0.64
N LEU A 233 -6.54 22.62 -0.61
CA LEU A 233 -6.48 21.73 -1.78
C LEU A 233 -7.76 20.88 -1.97
N LYS A 234 -8.84 21.16 -1.23
CA LYS A 234 -10.13 20.46 -1.37
C LYS A 234 -10.89 20.80 -2.65
N SER A 235 -10.58 21.94 -3.28
CA SER A 235 -11.23 22.36 -4.52
C SER A 235 -10.51 21.76 -5.72
N SER A 236 -11.24 21.07 -6.60
CA SER A 236 -10.69 20.58 -7.86
C SER A 236 -10.81 21.65 -8.95
N PRO A 237 -9.95 21.64 -9.98
CA PRO A 237 -10.14 22.51 -11.16
C PRO A 237 -11.46 22.28 -11.90
N TYR A 238 -12.16 21.19 -11.60
CA TYR A 238 -13.40 20.77 -12.22
C TYR A 238 -14.60 20.87 -11.26
N ASP A 239 -14.52 21.71 -10.23
CA ASP A 239 -15.65 21.94 -9.29
C ASP A 239 -16.88 22.57 -9.97
N HIS A 240 -16.74 23.07 -11.20
CA HIS A 240 -17.85 23.50 -12.05
C HIS A 240 -18.70 22.32 -12.57
N ILE A 241 -18.21 21.08 -12.46
CA ILE A 241 -18.98 19.88 -12.79
C ILE A 241 -19.92 19.58 -11.63
N GLU A 242 -21.22 19.68 -11.88
CA GLU A 242 -22.27 19.32 -10.93
C GLU A 242 -22.42 17.79 -10.81
N ASN A 243 -21.39 17.13 -10.29
CA ASN A 243 -21.39 15.69 -10.04
C ASN A 243 -20.69 15.39 -8.72
N HIS A 244 -21.45 14.84 -7.76
CA HIS A 244 -20.94 14.53 -6.42
C HIS A 244 -19.82 13.49 -6.44
N GLU A 245 -19.80 12.58 -7.43
CA GLU A 245 -18.71 11.60 -7.58
C GLU A 245 -17.37 12.25 -7.93
N ASN A 246 -17.36 13.49 -8.45
CA ASN A 246 -16.10 14.21 -8.66
C ASN A 246 -15.34 14.36 -7.34
N SER A 247 -16.07 14.71 -6.28
CA SER A 247 -15.51 14.89 -4.94
C SER A 247 -14.94 13.60 -4.35
N THR A 248 -15.66 12.49 -4.55
CA THR A 248 -15.24 11.13 -4.20
C THR A 248 -13.96 10.76 -4.95
N LEU A 249 -13.96 10.87 -6.28
CA LEU A 249 -12.87 10.44 -7.14
C LEU A 249 -11.56 11.18 -6.86
N TYR A 250 -11.61 12.52 -6.79
CA TYR A 250 -10.40 13.30 -6.51
C TYR A 250 -9.87 13.02 -5.10
N THR A 251 -10.76 12.87 -4.11
CA THR A 251 -10.36 12.65 -2.71
C THR A 251 -9.73 11.27 -2.54
N THR A 252 -10.32 10.21 -3.10
CA THR A 252 -9.74 8.85 -3.11
C THR A 252 -8.32 8.86 -3.70
N ASN A 253 -8.14 9.52 -4.84
CA ASN A 253 -6.83 9.58 -5.49
C ASN A 253 -5.82 10.45 -4.74
N GLN A 254 -6.23 11.53 -4.06
CA GLN A 254 -5.31 12.28 -3.20
C GLN A 254 -4.82 11.46 -1.99
N ILE A 255 -5.68 10.62 -1.41
CA ILE A 255 -5.28 9.66 -0.36
C ILE A 255 -4.28 8.66 -0.92
N LEU A 256 -4.59 8.09 -2.10
CA LEU A 256 -3.72 7.15 -2.80
C LEU A 256 -2.33 7.74 -3.06
N GLU A 257 -2.27 8.93 -3.66
CA GLU A 257 -1.02 9.62 -4.02
C GLU A 257 -0.18 10.00 -2.79
N SER A 258 -0.84 10.32 -1.67
CA SER A 258 -0.15 10.56 -0.40
C SER A 258 0.54 9.29 0.11
N TRP A 259 -0.13 8.14 0.08
CA TRP A 259 0.49 6.87 0.46
C TRP A 259 1.52 6.34 -0.56
N ILE A 260 1.35 6.64 -1.85
CA ILE A 260 2.37 6.40 -2.88
C ILE A 260 3.65 7.19 -2.56
N GLN A 261 3.53 8.44 -2.13
CA GLN A 261 4.69 9.23 -1.71
C GLN A 261 5.36 8.63 -0.47
N THR A 262 4.58 8.20 0.53
CA THR A 262 5.11 7.47 1.70
C THR A 262 5.88 6.22 1.27
N ALA A 263 5.29 5.39 0.40
CA ALA A 263 5.91 4.18 -0.13
C ALA A 263 7.22 4.48 -0.87
N LYS A 264 7.25 5.56 -1.67
CA LYS A 264 8.44 5.99 -2.40
C LYS A 264 9.60 6.34 -1.47
N GLN A 265 9.34 7.07 -0.39
CA GLN A 265 10.40 7.42 0.56
C GLN A 265 10.82 6.20 1.40
N LEU A 266 9.88 5.34 1.77
CA LEU A 266 10.16 4.09 2.47
C LEU A 266 11.03 3.14 1.62
N LEU A 267 10.77 3.03 0.31
CA LEU A 267 11.61 2.27 -0.63
C LEU A 267 13.06 2.75 -0.65
N LYS A 268 13.29 4.08 -0.62
CA LYS A 268 14.64 4.65 -0.52
C LYS A 268 15.29 4.32 0.83
N ARG A 269 14.51 4.34 1.92
CA ARG A 269 14.98 3.96 3.26
C ARG A 269 15.37 2.49 3.32
N ILE A 270 14.55 1.59 2.77
CA ILE A 270 14.86 0.16 2.61
C ILE A 270 16.16 -0.04 1.84
N ALA A 271 16.29 0.58 0.66
CA ALA A 271 17.49 0.42 -0.17
C ALA A 271 18.75 0.89 0.58
N SER A 272 18.68 2.03 1.26
CA SER A 272 19.78 2.59 2.04
C SER A 272 20.11 1.73 3.27
N GLY A 273 19.09 1.19 3.96
CA GLY A 273 19.26 0.30 5.09
C GLY A 273 19.92 -1.02 4.70
N ILE A 274 19.55 -1.57 3.53
CA ILE A 274 20.25 -2.74 2.97
C ILE A 274 21.71 -2.40 2.68
N ASP A 275 21.98 -1.27 2.00
CA ASP A 275 23.35 -0.86 1.65
C ASP A 275 24.22 -0.61 2.89
N ALA A 276 23.63 -0.14 3.99
CA ALA A 276 24.30 0.03 5.28
C ALA A 276 24.48 -1.28 6.07
N GLY A 277 23.92 -2.40 5.61
CA GLY A 277 23.94 -3.68 6.33
C GLY A 277 22.95 -3.76 7.51
N SER A 278 22.06 -2.78 7.66
CA SER A 278 21.01 -2.73 8.70
C SER A 278 19.82 -3.61 8.32
N PHE A 279 20.05 -4.92 8.18
CA PHE A 279 19.06 -5.86 7.62
C PHE A 279 17.79 -5.99 8.46
N GLU A 280 17.86 -5.84 9.78
CA GLU A 280 16.69 -5.90 10.67
C GLU A 280 15.73 -4.74 10.44
N ALA A 281 16.25 -3.50 10.50
CA ALA A 281 15.48 -2.30 10.22
C ALA A 281 14.92 -2.31 8.79
N ALA A 282 15.73 -2.73 7.81
CA ALA A 282 15.27 -2.87 6.43
C ALA A 282 14.16 -3.92 6.28
N ALA A 283 14.20 -5.01 7.04
CA ALA A 283 13.13 -6.02 7.04
C ALA A 283 11.83 -5.46 7.64
N GLY A 284 11.92 -4.69 8.74
CA GLY A 284 10.80 -3.97 9.33
C GLY A 284 10.16 -3.00 8.33
N ASP A 285 10.97 -2.19 7.65
CA ASP A 285 10.49 -1.29 6.60
C ASP A 285 9.86 -2.04 5.42
N CYS A 286 10.39 -3.21 5.04
CA CYS A 286 9.78 -4.04 4.00
C CYS A 286 8.39 -4.53 4.39
N TYR A 287 8.19 -4.88 5.67
CA TYR A 287 6.88 -5.27 6.19
C TYR A 287 5.87 -4.10 6.17
N ILE A 288 6.33 -2.90 6.54
CA ILE A 288 5.51 -1.68 6.41
C ILE A 288 5.15 -1.45 4.93
N LEU A 289 6.11 -1.57 4.00
CA LEU A 289 5.85 -1.39 2.57
C LEU A 289 4.87 -2.42 2.01
N GLU A 290 4.94 -3.68 2.43
CA GLU A 290 3.96 -4.72 2.10
C GLU A 290 2.54 -4.28 2.52
N LYS A 291 2.40 -3.78 3.74
CA LYS A 291 1.12 -3.28 4.25
C LYS A 291 0.66 -2.03 3.51
N ILE A 292 1.56 -1.12 3.13
CA ILE A 292 1.18 0.03 2.30
C ILE A 292 0.62 -0.45 0.95
N TRP A 293 1.21 -1.45 0.29
CA TRP A 293 0.65 -2.00 -0.95
C TRP A 293 -0.78 -2.54 -0.77
N LYS A 294 -1.07 -3.20 0.36
CA LYS A 294 -2.43 -3.64 0.71
C LYS A 294 -3.37 -2.47 0.97
N LEU A 295 -2.87 -1.42 1.65
CA LEU A 295 -3.64 -0.20 1.87
C LEU A 295 -3.99 0.49 0.55
N LEU A 296 -3.07 0.54 -0.42
CA LEU A 296 -3.36 1.08 -1.76
C LEU A 296 -4.49 0.32 -2.44
N GLU A 297 -4.55 -1.01 -2.27
CA GLU A 297 -5.66 -1.84 -2.75
C GLU A 297 -6.98 -1.49 -2.04
N GLU A 298 -6.96 -1.34 -0.72
CA GLU A 298 -8.13 -0.90 0.07
C GLU A 298 -8.65 0.49 -0.34
N ILE A 299 -7.75 1.42 -0.70
CA ILE A 299 -8.11 2.75 -1.19
C ILE A 299 -8.79 2.66 -2.57
N GLU A 300 -8.24 1.86 -3.49
CA GLU A 300 -8.82 1.66 -4.82
C GLU A 300 -10.19 0.97 -4.77
N ASP A 301 -10.39 0.07 -3.80
CA ASP A 301 -11.67 -0.59 -3.54
C ASP A 301 -12.81 0.37 -3.17
N LEU A 302 -12.50 1.60 -2.72
CA LEU A 302 -13.54 2.62 -2.47
C LEU A 302 -14.30 2.99 -3.75
N HIS A 303 -13.69 2.86 -4.93
CA HIS A 303 -14.38 3.11 -6.21
C HIS A 303 -15.56 2.14 -6.43
N LEU A 304 -15.57 0.97 -5.77
CA LEU A 304 -16.68 0.01 -5.84
C LEU A 304 -17.97 0.54 -5.17
N LEU A 305 -17.86 1.56 -4.34
CA LEU A 305 -19.00 2.18 -3.64
C LEU A 305 -19.60 3.37 -4.38
N MET A 306 -18.95 3.84 -5.45
CA MET A 306 -19.45 4.92 -6.29
C MET A 306 -20.69 4.48 -7.05
N ASP A 307 -21.61 5.40 -7.29
CA ASP A 307 -22.74 5.10 -8.17
C ASP A 307 -22.25 4.91 -9.62
N PRO A 308 -22.56 3.77 -10.28
CA PRO A 308 -22.07 3.51 -11.63
C PRO A 308 -22.55 4.53 -12.66
N ASN A 309 -23.79 5.02 -12.54
CA ASN A 309 -24.35 5.97 -13.51
C ASN A 309 -23.66 7.34 -13.35
N ASP A 310 -23.58 7.85 -12.12
CA ASP A 310 -22.92 9.11 -11.82
C ASP A 310 -21.43 9.08 -12.21
N PHE A 311 -20.73 7.97 -11.93
CA PHE A 311 -19.34 7.80 -12.31
C PHE A 311 -19.15 7.77 -13.84
N LEU A 312 -19.99 7.05 -14.58
CA LEU A 312 -19.87 6.99 -16.05
C LEU A 312 -20.14 8.36 -16.70
N HIS A 313 -21.08 9.14 -16.14
CA HIS A 313 -21.28 10.54 -16.54
C HIS A 313 -20.05 11.39 -16.24
N LEU A 314 -19.51 11.31 -15.02
CA LEU A 314 -18.30 12.03 -14.60
C LEU A 314 -17.13 11.73 -15.53
N LYS A 315 -16.91 10.45 -15.82
CA LYS A 315 -15.85 9.98 -16.71
C LYS A 315 -15.92 10.59 -18.11
N SER A 316 -17.13 10.78 -18.64
CA SER A 316 -17.36 11.50 -19.90
C SER A 316 -17.00 12.98 -19.78
N GLN A 317 -17.44 13.63 -18.69
CA GLN A 317 -17.19 15.05 -18.43
C GLN A 317 -15.72 15.38 -18.21
N LEU A 318 -14.99 14.52 -17.49
CA LEU A 318 -13.55 14.64 -17.24
C LEU A 318 -12.70 14.20 -18.45
N GLN A 319 -13.32 13.76 -19.54
CA GLN A 319 -12.63 13.23 -20.72
C GLN A 319 -11.58 12.17 -20.34
N ILE A 320 -11.91 11.32 -19.35
CA ILE A 320 -11.00 10.28 -18.84
C ILE A 320 -10.68 9.24 -19.93
N LYS A 321 -11.38 9.27 -21.08
CA LYS A 321 -11.05 8.50 -22.29
C LYS A 321 -10.57 9.41 -23.42
N SER A 322 -9.40 9.09 -23.98
CA SER A 322 -9.13 9.34 -25.40
C SER A 322 -9.39 8.05 -26.18
N VAL A 323 -9.98 8.17 -27.36
CA VAL A 323 -10.34 7.06 -28.27
C VAL A 323 -9.12 6.23 -28.71
N ASN A 324 -7.90 6.65 -28.32
CA ASN A 324 -6.62 6.05 -28.72
C ASN A 324 -5.69 5.66 -27.55
N GLU A 325 -6.12 5.76 -26.28
CA GLU A 325 -5.29 5.36 -25.13
C GLU A 325 -5.48 3.88 -24.79
N THR A 326 -4.41 3.09 -24.94
CA THR A 326 -4.34 1.67 -24.57
C THR A 326 -3.88 1.44 -23.13
N GLU A 327 -3.57 2.51 -22.39
CA GLU A 327 -2.99 2.48 -21.04
C GLU A 327 -4.09 2.57 -19.95
N ALA A 328 -3.94 1.81 -18.87
CA ALA A 328 -4.85 1.86 -17.73
C ALA A 328 -4.74 3.20 -16.97
N PHE A 329 -5.86 3.68 -16.40
CA PHE A 329 -5.93 4.99 -15.75
C PHE A 329 -4.92 5.15 -14.60
N CYS A 330 -4.67 4.12 -13.80
CA CYS A 330 -3.69 4.17 -12.70
C CYS A 330 -2.27 4.49 -13.18
N PHE A 331 -1.90 4.16 -14.42
CA PHE A 331 -0.58 4.52 -14.96
C PHE A 331 -0.42 6.01 -15.28
N ARG A 332 -1.49 6.80 -15.17
CA ARG A 332 -1.35 8.27 -15.20
C ARG A 332 -0.61 8.78 -13.97
N SER A 333 -0.65 8.05 -12.85
CA SER A 333 0.19 8.30 -11.68
C SER A 333 1.65 7.95 -11.97
N LYS A 334 2.48 8.99 -12.06
CA LYS A 334 3.95 8.83 -12.15
C LYS A 334 4.51 8.18 -10.88
N GLY A 335 3.92 8.49 -9.72
CA GLY A 335 4.33 7.95 -8.44
C GLY A 335 4.11 6.45 -8.36
N LEU A 336 2.91 5.97 -8.76
CA LEU A 336 2.59 4.54 -8.77
C LEU A 336 3.54 3.75 -9.69
N VAL A 337 3.80 4.28 -10.88
CA VAL A 337 4.76 3.70 -11.84
C VAL A 337 6.17 3.63 -11.24
N GLU A 338 6.60 4.69 -10.57
CA GLU A 338 7.91 4.76 -9.92
C GLU A 338 8.04 3.76 -8.76
N ILE A 339 7.08 3.69 -7.83
CA ILE A 339 7.15 2.73 -6.70
C ILE A 339 7.06 1.28 -7.17
N THR A 340 6.33 1.02 -8.27
CA THR A 340 6.26 -0.30 -8.91
C THR A 340 7.63 -0.69 -9.44
N LYS A 341 8.30 0.23 -10.14
CA LYS A 341 9.65 0.02 -10.67
C LYS A 341 10.67 -0.19 -9.54
N LEU A 342 10.69 0.69 -8.54
CA LEU A 342 11.60 0.59 -7.40
C LEU A 342 11.41 -0.71 -6.61
N SER A 343 10.16 -1.16 -6.43
CA SER A 343 9.86 -2.45 -5.78
C SER A 343 10.45 -3.63 -6.57
N LYS A 344 10.36 -3.61 -7.91
CA LYS A 344 10.98 -4.62 -8.77
C LYS A 344 12.52 -4.59 -8.70
N GLU A 345 13.10 -3.40 -8.56
CA GLU A 345 14.55 -3.20 -8.53
C GLU A 345 15.19 -3.71 -7.22
N LEU A 346 14.41 -3.96 -6.16
CA LEU A 346 14.91 -4.60 -4.94
C LEU A 346 15.54 -5.99 -5.20
N LYS A 347 15.18 -6.67 -6.29
CA LYS A 347 15.85 -7.91 -6.72
C LYS A 347 17.35 -7.76 -6.90
N HIS A 348 17.83 -6.57 -7.26
CA HIS A 348 19.26 -6.29 -7.43
C HIS A 348 20.01 -6.23 -6.10
N LYS A 349 19.31 -6.13 -4.97
CA LYS A 349 19.91 -6.17 -3.63
C LYS A 349 20.10 -7.60 -3.09
N VAL A 350 19.41 -8.59 -3.65
CA VAL A 350 19.47 -9.99 -3.16
C VAL A 350 20.89 -10.58 -3.12
N PRO A 351 21.73 -10.43 -4.16
CA PRO A 351 23.09 -10.97 -4.11
C PRO A 351 23.93 -10.35 -2.98
N PHE A 352 23.78 -9.05 -2.75
CA PHE A 352 24.45 -8.35 -1.66
C PHE A 352 23.99 -8.86 -0.29
N ILE A 353 22.68 -9.04 -0.09
CA ILE A 353 22.13 -9.60 1.16
C ILE A 353 22.71 -11.00 1.43
N LEU A 354 22.81 -11.83 0.38
CA LEU A 354 23.33 -13.19 0.48
C LEU A 354 24.86 -13.27 0.54
N GLY A 355 25.59 -12.17 0.34
CA GLY A 355 27.04 -12.14 0.31
C GLY A 355 27.65 -12.87 -0.89
N VAL A 356 26.97 -12.85 -2.04
CA VAL A 356 27.39 -13.56 -3.27
C VAL A 356 27.63 -12.57 -4.40
N GLU A 357 28.73 -12.75 -5.14
CA GLU A 357 28.98 -12.01 -6.37
C GLU A 357 27.95 -12.36 -7.46
N VAL A 358 27.48 -11.33 -8.17
CA VAL A 358 26.46 -11.49 -9.21
C VAL A 358 27.09 -12.14 -10.44
N ASP A 359 26.65 -13.36 -10.78
CA ASP A 359 26.80 -13.87 -12.14
C ASP A 359 25.78 -13.14 -13.03
N PRO A 360 26.18 -12.53 -14.18
CA PRO A 360 25.28 -11.84 -15.11
C PRO A 360 24.01 -12.62 -15.50
N ASN A 361 24.03 -13.94 -15.36
CA ASN A 361 22.91 -14.82 -15.72
C ASN A 361 22.07 -15.33 -14.53
N GLY A 362 22.28 -14.85 -13.30
CA GLY A 362 21.51 -15.31 -12.13
C GLY A 362 21.74 -16.80 -11.84
N GLY A 363 22.98 -17.15 -11.52
CA GLY A 363 23.44 -18.55 -11.51
C GLY A 363 23.02 -19.38 -10.28
N PRO A 364 23.40 -20.68 -10.27
CA PRO A 364 23.19 -21.63 -9.18
C PRO A 364 23.69 -21.13 -7.80
N ARG A 365 24.68 -20.24 -7.79
CA ARG A 365 25.31 -19.72 -6.56
C ARG A 365 24.36 -18.93 -5.67
N ILE A 366 23.50 -18.08 -6.25
CA ILE A 366 22.51 -17.30 -5.48
C ILE A 366 21.51 -18.26 -4.83
N GLN A 367 21.07 -19.27 -5.58
CA GLN A 367 20.16 -20.30 -5.09
C GLN A 367 20.80 -21.11 -3.96
N GLU A 368 22.03 -21.60 -4.13
CA GLU A 368 22.76 -22.34 -3.09
C GLU A 368 22.96 -21.52 -1.81
N ALA A 369 23.31 -20.23 -1.94
CA ALA A 369 23.44 -19.34 -0.79
C ALA A 369 22.11 -19.11 -0.08
N ALA A 370 21.02 -18.93 -0.83
CA ALA A 370 19.68 -18.85 -0.26
C ALA A 370 19.28 -20.16 0.44
N MET A 371 19.62 -21.32 -0.13
CA MET A 371 19.38 -22.62 0.51
C MET A 371 20.09 -22.71 1.86
N ARG A 372 21.39 -22.35 1.91
CA ARG A 372 22.17 -22.34 3.16
C ARG A 372 21.59 -21.38 4.19
N LEU A 373 21.21 -20.17 3.76
CA LEU A 373 20.60 -19.17 4.62
C LEU A 373 19.33 -19.72 5.31
N TYR A 374 18.44 -20.35 4.53
CA TYR A 374 17.19 -20.92 5.05
C TYR A 374 17.38 -22.20 5.87
N SER A 375 18.39 -23.04 5.56
CA SER A 375 18.63 -24.29 6.29
C SER A 375 19.34 -24.06 7.61
N GLU A 376 20.33 -23.16 7.64
CA GLU A 376 21.14 -22.93 8.83
C GLU A 376 20.48 -21.95 9.81
N GLN A 377 19.68 -21.00 9.31
CA GLN A 377 18.93 -19.99 10.08
C GLN A 377 19.78 -19.18 11.09
N LYS A 378 21.11 -19.18 10.95
CA LYS A 378 22.02 -18.44 11.82
C LYS A 378 21.90 -16.92 11.65
N GLU A 379 21.52 -16.47 10.46
CA GLU A 379 21.36 -15.07 10.10
C GLU A 379 19.87 -14.70 9.95
N GLY A 380 19.12 -14.79 11.06
CA GLY A 380 17.67 -14.59 11.08
C GLY A 380 17.20 -13.29 10.43
N ASN A 381 17.91 -12.18 10.64
CA ASN A 381 17.58 -10.88 10.06
C ASN A 381 17.63 -10.88 8.52
N LYS A 382 18.57 -11.62 7.91
CA LYS A 382 18.63 -11.79 6.46
C LYS A 382 17.51 -12.69 5.94
N VAL A 383 17.14 -13.74 6.67
CA VAL A 383 15.98 -14.59 6.34
C VAL A 383 14.71 -13.75 6.30
N SER A 384 14.47 -12.95 7.35
CA SER A 384 13.31 -12.06 7.44
C SER A 384 13.29 -11.06 6.29
N LEU A 385 14.43 -10.45 5.98
CA LEU A 385 14.54 -9.49 4.88
C LEU A 385 14.19 -10.11 3.53
N VAL A 386 14.79 -11.24 3.15
CA VAL A 386 14.53 -11.86 1.83
C VAL A 386 13.08 -12.36 1.71
N GLN A 387 12.47 -12.79 2.82
CA GLN A 387 11.05 -13.14 2.84
C GLN A 387 10.16 -11.90 2.68
N ALA A 388 10.50 -10.79 3.34
CA ALA A 388 9.77 -9.53 3.25
C ALA A 388 9.84 -8.95 1.81
N LEU A 389 10.97 -9.09 1.11
CA LEU A 389 11.08 -8.72 -0.31
C LEU A 389 10.07 -9.48 -1.19
N GLN A 390 9.91 -10.79 -0.96
CA GLN A 390 8.92 -11.59 -1.68
C GLN A 390 7.48 -11.25 -1.29
N ALA A 391 7.25 -10.84 -0.03
CA ALA A 391 5.96 -10.37 0.42
C ALA A 391 5.55 -9.06 -0.28
N ILE A 392 6.48 -8.11 -0.45
CA ILE A 392 6.27 -6.88 -1.23
C ILE A 392 5.85 -7.22 -2.66
N GLU A 393 6.55 -8.14 -3.34
CA GLU A 393 6.16 -8.58 -4.68
C GLU A 393 4.73 -9.14 -4.70
N ALA A 394 4.39 -10.01 -3.74
CA ALA A 394 3.07 -10.62 -3.67
C ALA A 394 1.98 -9.57 -3.44
N ALA A 395 2.20 -8.59 -2.55
CA ALA A 395 1.27 -7.49 -2.30
C ALA A 395 1.11 -6.58 -3.53
N LEU A 396 2.21 -6.21 -4.20
CA LEU A 396 2.20 -5.45 -5.45
C LEU A 396 1.39 -6.15 -6.54
N LYS A 397 1.62 -7.45 -6.76
CA LYS A 397 0.89 -8.21 -7.79
C LYS A 397 -0.60 -8.33 -7.45
N ARG A 398 -0.95 -8.47 -6.16
CA ARG A 398 -2.36 -8.44 -5.71
C ARG A 398 -3.01 -7.10 -5.98
N PHE A 399 -2.35 -5.98 -5.67
CA PHE A 399 -2.84 -4.64 -5.99
C PHE A 399 -3.25 -4.51 -7.46
N PHE A 400 -2.37 -4.87 -8.41
CA PHE A 400 -2.69 -4.75 -9.84
C PHE A 400 -3.79 -5.71 -10.30
N PHE A 401 -3.85 -6.90 -9.69
CA PHE A 401 -4.95 -7.83 -9.94
C PHE A 401 -6.29 -7.29 -9.43
N GLY A 402 -6.33 -6.79 -8.19
CA GLY A 402 -7.50 -6.17 -7.55
C GLY A 402 -7.97 -4.94 -8.32
N TYR A 403 -7.05 -4.04 -8.67
CA TYR A 403 -7.32 -2.86 -9.50
C TYR A 403 -8.02 -3.23 -10.82
N LYS A 404 -7.55 -4.29 -11.50
CA LYS A 404 -8.20 -4.76 -12.73
C LYS A 404 -9.66 -5.21 -12.47
N GLN A 405 -9.93 -5.85 -11.33
CA GLN A 405 -11.30 -6.21 -10.95
C GLN A 405 -12.15 -4.96 -10.68
N VAL A 406 -11.60 -3.97 -9.98
CA VAL A 406 -12.28 -2.67 -9.76
C VAL A 406 -12.66 -2.04 -11.09
N LEU A 407 -11.74 -1.96 -12.06
CA LEU A 407 -12.06 -1.43 -13.39
C LEU A 407 -13.18 -2.22 -14.10
N MET A 408 -13.15 -3.55 -14.02
CA MET A 408 -14.18 -4.38 -14.62
C MET A 408 -15.57 -4.14 -14.01
N ILE A 409 -15.64 -3.95 -12.69
CA ILE A 409 -16.90 -3.73 -11.98
C ILE A 409 -17.43 -2.31 -12.26
N VAL A 410 -16.56 -1.30 -12.20
CA VAL A 410 -16.95 0.11 -12.29
C VAL A 410 -17.20 0.55 -13.74
N MET A 411 -16.43 0.03 -14.71
CA MET A 411 -16.53 0.45 -16.12
C MET A 411 -17.06 -0.63 -17.06
N GLY A 412 -17.27 -1.84 -16.57
CA GLY A 412 -17.71 -2.97 -17.37
C GLY A 412 -16.54 -3.72 -18.03
N SER A 413 -16.79 -5.00 -18.34
CA SER A 413 -15.76 -5.93 -18.83
C SER A 413 -15.26 -5.66 -20.25
N LEU A 414 -16.07 -5.03 -21.11
CA LEU A 414 -15.68 -4.68 -22.48
C LEU A 414 -14.66 -3.53 -22.49
N GLU A 415 -14.87 -2.56 -21.59
CA GLU A 415 -13.98 -1.43 -21.43
C GLU A 415 -12.67 -1.84 -20.74
N ALA A 416 -12.74 -2.66 -19.69
CA ALA A 416 -11.56 -3.19 -19.01
C ALA A 416 -10.69 -4.11 -19.89
N LYS A 417 -11.25 -4.67 -20.97
CA LYS A 417 -10.50 -5.45 -21.99
C LYS A 417 -10.02 -4.59 -23.15
N GLY A 418 -10.29 -3.28 -23.14
CA GLY A 418 -9.81 -2.31 -24.11
C GLY A 418 -10.24 -2.59 -25.55
N ASN A 419 -11.53 -2.80 -25.84
CA ASN A 419 -12.05 -2.92 -27.22
C ASN A 419 -11.25 -3.87 -28.16
N ARG A 420 -10.62 -4.93 -27.63
CA ARG A 420 -9.74 -5.84 -28.38
C ARG A 420 -10.45 -6.88 -29.25
N VAL A 421 -11.75 -6.75 -29.47
CA VAL A 421 -12.52 -7.70 -30.30
C VAL A 421 -12.13 -7.63 -31.79
N VAL A 422 -11.32 -6.64 -32.22
CA VAL A 422 -11.00 -6.42 -33.64
C VAL A 422 -9.49 -6.47 -34.00
N ALA A 423 -8.55 -6.51 -33.04
CA ALA A 423 -7.11 -6.54 -33.40
C ALA A 423 -6.21 -7.30 -32.41
N CYS A 424 -5.67 -8.44 -32.89
CA CYS A 424 -4.50 -9.18 -32.42
C CYS A 424 -4.51 -9.77 -30.98
N SER A 425 -4.50 -11.11 -30.87
CA SER A 425 -4.67 -11.90 -29.65
C SER A 425 -3.42 -12.05 -28.76
N ASP A 426 -2.26 -11.52 -29.14
CA ASP A 426 -0.98 -12.01 -28.58
C ASP A 426 -0.26 -11.02 -27.65
N SER A 427 -0.78 -9.81 -27.45
CA SER A 427 -0.29 -8.91 -26.39
C SER A 427 -1.28 -8.93 -25.22
N GLY A 428 -0.86 -9.29 -24.01
CA GLY A 428 -1.72 -9.16 -22.82
C GLY A 428 -2.09 -7.70 -22.55
N ASP A 429 -3.17 -7.43 -21.82
CA ASP A 429 -3.43 -6.10 -21.29
C ASP A 429 -2.32 -5.70 -20.29
N SER A 430 -1.91 -4.43 -20.30
CA SER A 430 -0.78 -3.88 -19.53
C SER A 430 -0.80 -4.25 -18.05
N LEU A 431 -1.98 -4.18 -17.40
CA LEU A 431 -2.18 -4.61 -16.01
C LEU A 431 -1.92 -6.11 -15.84
N SER A 432 -2.38 -6.91 -16.80
CA SER A 432 -2.22 -8.38 -16.79
C SER A 432 -0.75 -8.77 -16.93
N GLN A 433 0.02 -8.01 -17.70
CA GLN A 433 1.46 -8.26 -17.84
C GLN A 433 2.21 -8.08 -16.51
N ILE A 434 1.73 -7.22 -15.60
CA ILE A 434 2.39 -6.99 -14.29
C ILE A 434 2.14 -8.16 -13.32
N PHE A 435 0.89 -8.55 -13.11
CA PHE A 435 0.58 -9.61 -12.14
C PHE A 435 0.83 -11.03 -12.67
N LEU A 436 0.91 -11.22 -13.99
CA LEU A 436 1.32 -12.48 -14.61
C LEU A 436 2.83 -12.58 -14.84
N GLU A 437 3.60 -11.52 -14.56
CA GLU A 437 5.05 -11.56 -14.65
C GLU A 437 5.59 -12.71 -13.77
N PRO A 438 6.64 -13.43 -14.20
CA PRO A 438 7.35 -14.37 -13.33
C PRO A 438 7.81 -13.72 -12.03
N THR A 439 8.19 -14.56 -11.06
CA THR A 439 8.73 -14.08 -9.77
C THR A 439 9.89 -13.10 -9.99
N TYR A 440 9.94 -12.01 -9.23
CA TYR A 440 11.06 -11.07 -9.25
C TYR A 440 12.30 -11.69 -8.58
N PHE A 441 12.10 -12.75 -7.80
CA PHE A 441 13.13 -13.42 -7.01
C PHE A 441 13.26 -14.93 -7.33
N PRO A 442 13.56 -15.31 -8.59
CA PRO A 442 13.54 -16.70 -9.03
C PRO A 442 14.49 -17.61 -8.25
N SER A 443 15.68 -17.13 -7.88
CA SER A 443 16.65 -17.92 -7.10
C SER A 443 16.18 -18.19 -5.67
N LEU A 444 15.44 -17.26 -5.06
CA LEU A 444 14.88 -17.45 -3.71
C LEU A 444 13.75 -18.47 -3.73
N ASP A 445 12.90 -18.45 -4.77
CA ASP A 445 11.83 -19.43 -4.93
C ASP A 445 12.38 -20.82 -5.24
N ALA A 446 13.35 -20.92 -6.16
CA ALA A 446 14.01 -22.18 -6.47
C ALA A 446 14.65 -22.81 -5.22
N ALA A 447 15.31 -22.01 -4.37
CA ALA A 447 15.93 -22.49 -3.13
C ALA A 447 14.93 -23.20 -2.21
N LYS A 448 13.68 -22.71 -2.12
CA LYS A 448 12.61 -23.36 -1.33
C LYS A 448 12.23 -24.71 -1.91
N THR A 449 12.11 -24.81 -3.24
CA THR A 449 11.82 -26.08 -3.93
C THR A 449 12.90 -27.13 -3.63
N PHE A 450 14.17 -26.78 -3.82
CA PHE A 450 15.28 -27.71 -3.60
C PHE A 450 15.45 -28.11 -2.13
N LEU A 451 15.21 -27.19 -1.19
CA LEU A 451 15.16 -27.54 0.23
C LEU A 451 14.03 -28.52 0.53
N GLY A 452 12.84 -28.29 -0.01
CA GLY A 452 11.71 -29.21 0.14
C GLY A 452 12.03 -30.61 -0.36
N GLU A 453 12.69 -30.72 -1.52
CA GLU A 453 13.17 -32.01 -2.05
C GLU A 453 14.23 -32.66 -1.16
N PHE A 454 15.20 -31.87 -0.66
CA PHE A 454 16.27 -32.35 0.22
C PHE A 454 15.69 -33.02 1.47
N TRP A 455 14.80 -32.33 2.19
CA TRP A 455 14.16 -32.87 3.40
C TRP A 455 13.27 -34.09 3.11
N SER A 456 12.59 -34.10 1.95
CA SER A 456 11.76 -35.25 1.53
C SER A 456 12.61 -36.51 1.29
N ARG A 457 13.82 -36.36 0.73
CA ARG A 457 14.76 -37.47 0.53
C ARG A 457 15.33 -37.97 1.86
N GLU A 458 15.74 -37.09 2.77
CA GLU A 458 16.21 -37.49 4.10
C GLU A 458 15.14 -38.25 4.91
N GLN A 459 13.88 -37.83 4.83
CA GLN A 459 12.76 -38.53 5.47
C GLN A 459 12.46 -39.89 4.81
N GLY A 460 12.62 -40.00 3.49
CA GLY A 460 12.50 -41.27 2.77
C GLY A 460 13.60 -42.27 3.14
N GLU A 461 14.84 -41.80 3.24
CA GLU A 461 15.99 -42.63 3.63
C GLU A 461 15.95 -43.05 5.10
N SER A 462 15.48 -42.18 6.00
CA SER A 462 15.30 -42.52 7.42
C SER A 462 14.14 -43.49 7.66
N ARG A 463 13.08 -43.45 6.84
CA ARG A 463 11.99 -44.45 6.86
C ARG A 463 12.39 -45.79 6.24
N SER A 464 13.29 -45.81 5.27
CA SER A 464 13.83 -47.06 4.68
C SER A 464 14.86 -47.77 5.56
N LYS A 465 15.33 -47.13 6.63
CA LYS A 465 16.32 -47.66 7.60
C LYS A 465 15.69 -48.10 8.93
N LYS A 466 14.36 -48.05 9.06
CA LYS A 466 13.58 -48.69 10.13
C LYS A 466 12.83 -49.88 9.55
#